data_AF-A0A6L9MM67-F1
#
_entry.id   AF-A0A6L9MM67-F1
#
_cell.length_a   1.000
_cell.length_b   1.000
_cell.length_c   1.000
_cell.angle_alpha   90.00
_cell.angle_beta   90.00
_cell.angle_gamma   90.00
#
_symmetry.space_group_name_H-M   'P 1'
#
loop_
_entity.id
_entity.type
_entity.pdbx_description
1 polymer ?
#
loop_
_entity_poly.entity_id
_entity_poly.type
_entity_poly.pdbx_seq_one_letter_code
_entity_poly.pdbx_strand_id
1 'polypeptide(L)'
;MTDLTSTPSRKPKPPKRAKVDSVAPTPRSVRLQRQAEYQRAYRAEQKRRRIPSRDDAARVAFHWFVTLMSDKGDEVGLANIHREIVRRLVELGFDEGGADRRVSDLFERYENGWTFQAKPHLRSAPKSDPLS
;
A
#
# COMPACT_ATOMS: atom_id res chain seq x y z
N MET A 1 -35.60 -16.71 60.33
CA MET A 1 -34.28 -17.07 60.88
C MET A 1 -33.36 -17.33 59.70
N THR A 2 -32.34 -16.46 59.60
CA THR A 2 -31.05 -16.59 58.92
C THR A 2 -31.00 -16.92 57.42
N ASP A 3 -30.71 -15.85 56.67
CA ASP A 3 -29.80 -15.77 55.52
C ASP A 3 -28.79 -16.93 55.40
N LEU A 4 -28.71 -17.49 54.18
CA LEU A 4 -27.48 -18.10 53.67
C LEU A 4 -27.09 -17.39 52.38
N THR A 5 -26.20 -16.42 52.58
CA THR A 5 -25.46 -15.65 51.60
C THR A 5 -24.80 -16.54 50.55
N SER A 6 -25.27 -16.41 49.30
CA SER A 6 -24.57 -16.93 48.13
C SER A 6 -23.28 -16.14 47.90
N THR A 7 -22.14 -16.74 48.22
CA THR A 7 -20.81 -16.15 48.03
C THR A 7 -20.43 -16.28 46.54
N PRO A 8 -20.13 -15.19 45.80
CA PRO A 8 -19.70 -15.32 44.42
C PRO A 8 -18.27 -15.86 44.38
N SER A 9 -18.11 -17.04 43.78
CA SER A 9 -16.81 -17.66 43.46
C SER A 9 -16.02 -16.75 42.51
N ARG A 10 -15.17 -15.88 43.05
CA ARG A 10 -14.16 -15.14 42.30
C ARG A 10 -13.16 -16.14 41.73
N LYS A 11 -13.21 -16.39 40.42
CA LYS A 11 -12.11 -17.06 39.69
C LYS A 11 -10.80 -16.32 40.00
N PRO A 12 -9.69 -17.03 40.27
CA PRO A 12 -8.41 -16.38 40.49
C PRO A 12 -8.04 -15.59 39.24
N LYS A 13 -7.63 -14.33 39.45
CA LYS A 13 -7.12 -13.45 38.40
C LYS A 13 -5.90 -14.15 37.77
N PRO A 14 -5.82 -14.28 36.43
CA PRO A 14 -4.66 -14.91 35.81
C PRO A 14 -3.41 -14.10 36.19
N PRO A 15 -2.26 -14.77 36.44
CA PRO A 15 -1.04 -14.07 36.79
C PRO A 15 -0.74 -13.03 35.70
N LYS A 16 -0.39 -11.80 36.11
CA LYS A 16 0.13 -10.78 35.20
C LYS A 16 1.28 -11.44 34.44
N ARG A 17 1.18 -11.54 33.11
CA ARG A 17 2.25 -12.07 32.25
C ARG A 17 3.57 -11.50 32.74
N ALA A 18 4.44 -12.38 33.24
CA ALA A 18 5.80 -12.03 33.56
C ALA A 18 6.40 -11.33 32.33
N LYS A 19 7.07 -10.21 32.57
CA LYS A 19 7.83 -9.49 31.56
C LYS A 19 8.87 -10.50 31.07
N VAL A 20 8.64 -11.08 29.89
CA VAL A 20 9.55 -12.06 29.30
C VAL A 20 10.89 -11.38 29.20
N ASP A 21 11.85 -11.84 30.01
CA ASP A 21 13.22 -11.38 29.98
C ASP A 21 13.72 -11.42 28.54
N SER A 22 14.43 -10.37 28.16
CA SER A 22 14.95 -10.13 26.82
C SER A 22 15.75 -11.33 26.31
N VAL A 23 15.09 -12.21 25.57
CA VAL A 23 15.75 -13.28 24.82
C VAL A 23 16.68 -12.59 23.81
N ALA A 24 17.97 -12.93 23.86
CA ALA A 24 18.96 -12.40 22.94
C ALA A 24 18.47 -12.59 21.49
N PRO A 25 18.62 -11.58 20.62
CA PRO A 25 18.02 -11.62 19.29
C PRO A 25 18.59 -12.78 18.49
N THR A 26 17.69 -13.61 17.94
CA THR A 26 18.07 -14.72 17.06
C THR A 26 18.82 -14.19 15.81
N PRO A 27 19.70 -14.99 15.18
CA PRO A 27 20.37 -14.61 13.94
C PRO A 27 19.38 -14.20 12.82
N ARG A 28 18.21 -14.83 12.77
CA ARG A 28 17.13 -14.48 11.84
C ARG A 28 16.57 -13.09 12.13
N SER A 29 16.29 -12.75 13.39
CA SER A 29 15.77 -11.43 13.76
C SER A 29 16.79 -10.31 13.52
N VAL A 30 18.07 -10.57 13.77
CA VAL A 30 19.15 -9.60 13.46
C VAL A 30 19.22 -9.34 11.95
N ARG A 31 19.15 -10.40 11.12
CA ARG A 31 19.15 -10.26 9.65
C ARG A 31 17.94 -9.47 9.14
N LEU A 32 16.75 -9.75 9.66
CA LEU A 32 15.52 -9.03 9.29
C LEU A 32 15.57 -7.55 9.69
N GLN A 33 16.12 -7.24 10.87
CA GLN A 33 16.33 -5.86 11.32
C GLN A 33 17.27 -5.10 10.39
N ARG A 34 18.45 -5.67 10.08
CA ARG A 34 19.41 -5.06 9.14
C ARG A 34 18.79 -4.84 7.75
N GLN A 35 18.03 -5.81 7.26
CA GLN A 35 17.35 -5.67 5.96
C GLN A 35 16.29 -4.56 5.98
N ALA A 36 15.54 -4.44 7.08
CA ALA A 36 14.56 -3.37 7.25
C ALA A 36 15.23 -1.99 7.31
N GLU A 37 16.34 -1.86 8.05
CA GLU A 37 17.14 -0.64 8.13
C GLU A 37 17.70 -0.24 6.76
N TYR A 38 18.30 -1.20 6.04
CA TYR A 38 18.79 -0.99 4.68
C TYR A 38 17.68 -0.51 3.74
N GLN A 39 16.52 -1.17 3.75
CA GLN A 39 15.38 -0.74 2.93
C GLN A 39 14.86 0.64 3.32
N ARG A 40 14.88 1.00 4.60
CA ARG A 40 14.47 2.34 5.06
C ARG A 40 15.45 3.41 4.55
N ALA A 41 16.75 3.19 4.71
CA ALA A 41 17.78 4.09 4.20
C ALA A 41 17.70 4.24 2.68
N TYR A 42 17.52 3.13 1.96
CA TYR A 42 17.32 3.13 0.52
C TYR A 42 16.08 3.95 0.11
N ARG A 43 14.91 3.73 0.72
CA ARG A 43 13.71 4.53 0.42
C ARG A 43 13.89 6.01 0.75
N ALA A 44 14.62 6.34 1.82
CA ALA A 44 14.93 7.73 2.17
C ALA A 44 15.81 8.40 1.11
N GLU A 45 16.83 7.70 0.62
CA GLU A 45 17.69 8.18 -0.46
C GLU A 45 16.91 8.41 -1.76
N GLN A 46 16.07 7.44 -2.16
CA GLN A 46 15.22 7.58 -3.35
C GLN A 46 14.28 8.79 -3.22
N LYS A 47 13.70 9.00 -2.03
CA LYS A 47 12.86 10.16 -1.74
C LYS A 47 13.64 11.48 -1.79
N ARG A 48 14.87 11.51 -1.26
CA ARG A 48 15.75 12.69 -1.32
C ARG A 48 16.11 13.04 -2.77
N ARG A 49 16.42 12.03 -3.58
CA ARG A 49 16.69 12.18 -5.02
C ARG A 49 15.44 12.38 -5.87
N ARG A 50 14.24 12.32 -5.26
CA ARG A 50 12.94 12.48 -5.93
C ARG A 50 12.73 11.47 -7.07
N ILE A 51 13.28 10.28 -6.93
CA ILE A 51 13.13 9.21 -7.92
C ILE A 51 11.71 8.62 -7.79
N PRO A 52 10.93 8.52 -8.87
CA PRO A 52 9.60 7.94 -8.82
C PRO A 52 9.67 6.44 -8.49
N SER A 53 8.73 5.96 -7.68
CA SER A 53 8.58 4.52 -7.49
C SER A 53 7.97 3.84 -8.73
N ARG A 54 8.07 2.51 -8.78
CA ARG A 54 7.39 1.72 -9.83
C ARG A 54 5.89 2.01 -9.89
N ASP A 55 5.24 2.15 -8.74
CA ASP A 55 3.82 2.48 -8.64
C ASP A 55 3.54 3.90 -9.13
N ASP A 56 4.43 4.87 -8.88
CA ASP A 56 4.28 6.23 -9.42
C ASP A 56 4.34 6.22 -10.95
N ALA A 57 5.32 5.52 -11.53
CA ALA A 57 5.45 5.41 -12.98
C ALA A 57 4.25 4.69 -13.60
N ALA A 58 3.80 3.59 -13.01
CA ALA A 58 2.64 2.83 -13.47
C ALA A 58 1.37 3.69 -13.46
N ARG A 59 1.15 4.46 -12.39
CA ARG A 59 -0.01 5.36 -12.26
C ARG A 59 -0.01 6.45 -13.31
N VAL A 60 1.13 7.12 -13.54
CA VAL A 60 1.26 8.16 -14.57
C VAL A 60 1.04 7.58 -15.96
N ALA A 61 1.66 6.46 -16.27
CA ALA A 61 1.51 5.79 -17.56
C ALA A 61 0.06 5.37 -17.81
N PHE A 62 -0.61 4.82 -16.80
CA PHE A 62 -2.00 4.40 -16.91
C PHE A 62 -2.96 5.57 -17.11
N HIS A 63 -2.80 6.65 -16.33
CA HIS A 63 -3.62 7.85 -16.50
C HIS A 63 -3.48 8.43 -17.92
N TRP A 64 -2.23 8.65 -18.37
CA TRP A 64 -1.96 9.15 -19.72
C TRP A 64 -2.56 8.25 -20.79
N PHE A 65 -2.46 6.94 -20.61
CA PHE A 65 -3.04 5.96 -21.52
C PHE A 65 -4.57 6.07 -21.61
N VAL A 66 -5.28 6.10 -20.49
CA VAL A 66 -6.76 6.21 -20.47
C VAL A 66 -7.20 7.53 -21.10
N THR A 67 -6.56 8.64 -20.75
CA THR A 67 -6.87 9.95 -21.33
C THR A 67 -6.62 9.97 -22.84
N LEU A 68 -5.48 9.44 -23.31
CA LEU A 68 -5.15 9.39 -24.74
C LEU A 68 -6.18 8.60 -25.56
N MET A 69 -6.65 7.47 -25.04
CA MET A 69 -7.64 6.64 -25.72
C MET A 69 -9.02 7.31 -25.72
N SER A 70 -9.38 7.96 -24.60
CA SER A 70 -10.63 8.72 -24.47
C SER A 70 -10.66 9.90 -25.44
N ASP A 71 -9.57 10.67 -25.52
CA ASP A 71 -9.43 11.81 -26.44
C ASP A 71 -9.54 11.40 -27.92
N LYS A 72 -9.12 10.16 -28.23
CA LYS A 72 -9.24 9.57 -29.58
C LYS A 72 -10.60 8.94 -29.86
N GLY A 73 -11.48 8.84 -28.86
CA GLY A 73 -12.76 8.14 -28.97
C GLY A 73 -12.62 6.64 -29.22
N ASP A 74 -11.51 6.01 -28.83
CA ASP A 74 -11.26 4.57 -29.07
C ASP A 74 -11.83 3.72 -27.93
N GLU A 75 -13.16 3.70 -27.82
CA GLU A 75 -13.88 2.92 -26.81
C GLU A 75 -13.63 1.40 -26.94
N VAL A 76 -13.46 0.91 -28.17
CA VAL A 76 -13.20 -0.51 -28.44
C VAL A 76 -11.82 -0.91 -27.93
N GLY A 77 -10.79 -0.10 -28.18
CA GLY A 77 -9.45 -0.30 -27.66
C GLY A 77 -9.42 -0.26 -26.14
N LEU A 78 -10.16 0.67 -25.53
CA LEU A 78 -10.29 0.78 -24.07
C LEU A 78 -10.91 -0.47 -23.45
N ALA A 79 -12.01 -0.97 -24.04
CA ALA A 79 -12.68 -2.18 -23.59
C ALA A 79 -11.82 -3.44 -23.75
N ASN A 80 -11.03 -3.54 -24.84
CA ASN A 80 -10.08 -4.63 -25.04
C ASN A 80 -9.00 -4.65 -23.94
N ILE A 81 -8.47 -3.49 -23.58
CA ILE A 81 -7.43 -3.38 -22.56
C ILE A 81 -7.99 -3.63 -21.16
N HIS A 82 -9.21 -3.16 -20.88
CA HIS A 82 -9.90 -3.53 -19.65
C HIS A 82 -9.96 -5.06 -19.50
N ARG A 83 -10.49 -5.77 -20.51
CA ARG A 83 -10.57 -7.24 -20.50
C ARG A 83 -9.20 -7.90 -20.31
N GLU A 84 -8.17 -7.40 -20.99
CA GLU A 84 -6.82 -7.97 -20.90
C GLU A 84 -6.20 -7.79 -19.50
N ILE A 85 -6.44 -6.65 -18.83
CA ILE A 85 -5.99 -6.43 -17.46
C ILE A 85 -6.70 -7.39 -16.51
N VAL A 86 -8.03 -7.55 -16.64
CA VAL A 86 -8.81 -8.49 -15.82
C VAL A 86 -8.30 -9.91 -16.01
N ARG A 87 -8.13 -10.34 -17.27
CA ARG A 87 -7.59 -11.66 -17.62
C ARG A 87 -6.25 -11.93 -16.93
N ARG A 88 -5.32 -10.97 -16.98
CA ARG A 88 -4.00 -11.09 -16.32
C ARG A 88 -4.09 -11.13 -14.79
N LEU A 89 -5.03 -10.40 -14.19
CA LEU A 89 -5.26 -10.47 -12.75
C LEU A 89 -5.79 -11.87 -12.36
N VAL A 90 -6.70 -12.43 -13.14
CA VAL A 90 -7.18 -13.80 -12.93
C VAL A 90 -6.05 -14.83 -13.06
N GLU A 91 -5.16 -14.67 -14.04
CA GLU A 91 -3.96 -15.52 -14.18
C GLU A 91 -3.02 -15.47 -12.96
N LEU A 92 -2.99 -14.34 -12.26
CA LEU A 92 -2.25 -14.18 -10.99
C LEU A 92 -2.99 -14.77 -9.78
N GLY A 93 -4.19 -15.34 -9.98
CA GLY A 93 -5.01 -15.98 -8.95
C GLY A 93 -5.98 -15.03 -8.22
N PHE A 94 -6.25 -13.84 -8.78
CA PHE A 94 -7.29 -12.96 -8.23
C PHE A 94 -8.69 -13.37 -8.67
N ASP A 95 -9.69 -13.04 -7.87
CA ASP A 95 -11.11 -13.23 -8.20
C ASP A 95 -11.51 -12.36 -9.41
N GLU A 96 -12.17 -12.95 -10.40
CA GLU A 96 -12.53 -12.28 -11.66
C GLU A 96 -13.49 -11.12 -11.43
N GLY A 97 -14.57 -11.33 -10.67
CA GLY A 97 -15.55 -10.28 -10.41
C GLY A 97 -15.00 -9.15 -9.51
N GLY A 98 -14.06 -9.47 -8.62
CA GLY A 98 -13.29 -8.50 -7.86
C GLY A 98 -12.33 -7.70 -8.72
N ALA A 99 -11.64 -8.36 -9.66
CA ALA A 99 -10.73 -7.73 -10.60
C ALA A 99 -11.48 -6.80 -11.57
N ASP A 100 -12.55 -7.28 -12.20
CA ASP A 100 -13.38 -6.51 -13.14
C ASP A 100 -13.92 -5.23 -12.51
N ARG A 101 -14.54 -5.33 -11.32
CA ARG A 101 -15.02 -4.15 -10.59
C ARG A 101 -13.89 -3.18 -10.28
N ARG A 102 -12.74 -3.69 -9.83
CA ARG A 102 -11.61 -2.84 -9.44
C ARG A 102 -10.99 -2.12 -10.63
N VAL A 103 -10.95 -2.76 -11.78
CA VAL A 103 -10.42 -2.15 -13.00
C VAL A 103 -11.45 -1.16 -13.56
N SER A 104 -12.73 -1.51 -13.61
CA SER A 104 -13.81 -0.59 -14.01
C SER A 104 -13.82 0.71 -13.19
N ASP A 105 -13.78 0.60 -11.85
CA ASP A 105 -13.67 1.75 -10.93
C ASP A 105 -12.46 2.65 -11.25
N LEU A 106 -11.37 2.04 -11.74
CA LEU A 106 -10.14 2.76 -12.04
C LEU A 106 -10.29 3.56 -13.34
N PHE A 107 -10.84 2.95 -14.40
CA PHE A 107 -11.13 3.65 -15.66
C PHE A 107 -12.11 4.81 -15.44
N GLU A 108 -13.22 4.56 -14.74
CA GLU A 108 -14.24 5.59 -14.46
C GLU A 108 -13.65 6.81 -13.74
N ARG A 109 -12.75 6.60 -12.76
CA ARG A 109 -12.10 7.72 -12.07
C ARG A 109 -11.30 8.59 -13.04
N TYR A 110 -10.54 7.98 -13.94
CA TYR A 110 -9.69 8.73 -14.85
C TYR A 110 -10.46 9.39 -15.98
N GLU A 111 -11.51 8.76 -16.49
CA GLU A 111 -12.45 9.37 -17.45
C GLU A 111 -13.14 10.60 -16.84
N ASN A 112 -13.48 10.54 -15.55
CA ASN A 112 -14.06 11.67 -14.80
C ASN A 112 -13.03 12.73 -14.38
N GLY A 113 -11.83 12.76 -14.96
CA GLY A 113 -10.84 13.79 -14.73
C GLY A 113 -10.12 13.71 -13.38
N TRP A 114 -10.07 12.53 -12.75
CA TRP A 114 -9.31 12.34 -11.51
C TRP A 114 -7.83 12.68 -11.70
N THR A 115 -7.31 13.53 -10.82
CA THR A 115 -5.90 13.99 -10.84
C THR A 115 -5.10 13.42 -9.67
N PHE A 116 -3.78 13.31 -9.86
CA PHE A 116 -2.89 12.80 -8.83
C PHE A 116 -2.86 13.71 -7.59
N GLN A 117 -3.05 13.10 -6.41
CA GLN A 117 -2.79 13.77 -5.14
C GLN A 117 -1.30 14.13 -5.07
N ALA A 118 -1.01 15.43 -5.06
CA ALA A 118 0.36 15.90 -5.03
C ALA A 118 1.04 15.49 -3.72
N LYS A 119 2.23 14.87 -3.85
CA LYS A 119 3.02 14.43 -2.71
C LYS A 119 3.62 15.64 -1.99
N PRO A 120 3.34 15.87 -0.69
CA PRO A 120 3.82 17.08 0.02
C PRO A 120 5.33 17.29 -0.05
N HIS A 121 6.11 16.20 0.02
CA HIS A 121 7.58 16.26 -0.06
C HIS A 121 8.13 16.61 -1.45
N LEU A 122 7.29 16.66 -2.49
CA LEU A 122 7.66 17.16 -3.81
C LEU A 122 7.31 18.64 -4.00
N ARG A 123 6.50 19.23 -3.11
CA ARG A 123 6.08 20.64 -3.19
C ARG A 123 7.15 21.63 -2.69
N SER A 124 8.10 21.16 -1.88
CA SER A 124 9.26 21.97 -1.51
C SER A 124 10.29 21.94 -2.65
N ALA A 125 10.79 23.12 -3.06
CA ALA A 125 11.95 23.22 -3.92
C ALA A 125 13.11 22.41 -3.31
N PRO A 126 13.96 21.75 -4.13
CA PRO A 126 15.16 21.12 -3.58
C PRO A 126 15.90 22.17 -2.74
N LYS A 127 16.36 21.81 -1.54
CA LYS A 127 17.40 22.60 -0.90
C LYS A 127 18.56 22.59 -1.89
N SER A 128 18.79 23.73 -2.55
CA SER A 128 20.02 23.97 -3.28
C SER A 128 21.14 23.79 -2.27
N ASP A 129 21.94 22.74 -2.41
CA ASP A 129 23.20 22.68 -1.70
C ASP A 129 24.02 23.87 -2.18
N PRO A 130 24.38 24.83 -1.30
CA PRO A 130 25.29 25.88 -1.68
C PRO A 130 26.68 25.24 -1.73
N LEU A 131 27.11 24.78 -2.90
CA LEU A 131 28.50 24.61 -3.34
C LEU A 131 28.54 23.82 -4.67
N SER A 132 28.51 24.55 -5.78
CA SER A 132 29.23 24.23 -7.01
C SER A 132 29.66 25.54 -7.64
#